data_AF-A0A8J7BZM3-F1
#
_entry.id   AF-A0A8J7BZM3-F1
#
_cell.length_a   1.000
_cell.length_b   1.000
_cell.length_c   1.000
_cell.angle_alpha   90.00
_cell.angle_beta   90.00
_cell.angle_gamma   90.00
#
_symmetry.space_group_name_H-M   'P 1'
#
loop_
_entity.id
_entity.type
_entity.pdbx_description
1 polymer ?
#
loop_
_entity_poly.entity_id
_entity_poly.type
_entity_poly.pdbx_seq_one_letter_code
_entity_poly.pdbx_strand_id
1 'polypeptide(L)'
;MERTIRTTLTLPAELLEATDKAVQSGKAKSRNDFVARALRRELAALKRAEIDAAFAQMANDAEYHAEAKMIAEEFASSDWEAWQLAEAQL
;
A
#
# COMPACT_ATOMS: atom_id res chain seq x y z
N MET A 1 -20.29 5.88 12.54
CA MET A 1 -20.62 6.08 11.12
C MET A 1 -19.57 7.01 10.53
N GLU A 2 -18.96 6.66 9.39
CA GLU A 2 -18.00 7.55 8.71
C GLU A 2 -18.70 8.84 8.26
N ARG A 3 -18.10 10.00 8.52
CA ARG A 3 -18.62 11.30 8.08
C ARG A 3 -18.40 11.43 6.57
N THR A 4 -19.47 11.67 5.81
CA THR A 4 -19.39 11.92 4.36
C THR A 4 -19.60 13.40 4.06
N ILE A 5 -18.91 13.91 3.04
CA ILE A 5 -19.04 15.28 2.54
C ILE A 5 -19.51 15.20 1.10
N ARG A 6 -20.54 15.99 0.73
CA ARG A 6 -21.01 16.08 -0.65
C ARG A 6 -20.11 17.04 -1.42
N THR A 7 -19.53 16.55 -2.50
CA THR A 7 -18.67 17.31 -3.41
C THR A 7 -19.13 17.04 -4.84
N THR A 8 -19.05 18.05 -5.70
CA THR A 8 -19.34 17.92 -7.13
C THR A 8 -18.02 17.80 -7.89
N LEU A 9 -17.90 16.79 -8.74
CA LEU A 9 -16.71 16.52 -9.55
C LEU A 9 -17.09 16.51 -11.03
N THR A 10 -16.24 17.08 -11.87
CA THR A 10 -16.35 16.92 -13.32
C THR A 10 -15.61 15.66 -13.71
N LEU A 11 -16.32 14.70 -14.28
CA LEU A 11 -15.78 13.41 -14.72
C LEU A 11 -16.07 13.20 -16.21
N PRO A 12 -15.18 12.51 -16.95
CA PRO A 12 -15.49 12.10 -18.31
C PRO A 12 -16.76 11.26 -18.38
N ALA A 13 -17.58 11.47 -19.40
CA ALA A 13 -18.90 10.82 -19.52
C ALA A 13 -18.76 9.30 -19.59
N GLU A 14 -17.77 8.82 -20.34
CA GLU A 14 -17.45 7.41 -20.50
C GLU A 14 -17.07 6.73 -19.17
N LEU A 15 -16.45 7.46 -18.25
CA LEU A 15 -16.07 6.94 -16.94
C LEU A 15 -17.30 6.81 -16.03
N LEU A 16 -18.21 7.78 -16.10
CA LEU A 16 -19.48 7.70 -15.39
C LEU A 16 -20.33 6.53 -15.90
N GLU A 17 -20.44 6.37 -17.22
CA GLU A 17 -21.15 5.24 -17.84
C GLU A 17 -20.55 3.88 -17.46
N ALA A 18 -19.21 3.76 -17.44
CA ALA A 18 -18.54 2.52 -17.03
C ALA A 18 -18.82 2.21 -15.54
N THR A 19 -18.82 3.24 -14.70
CA THR A 19 -19.16 3.11 -13.28
C THR A 19 -20.60 2.65 -13.09
N ASP A 20 -21.53 3.16 -13.91
CA ASP A 20 -22.93 2.76 -13.89
C ASP A 20 -23.13 1.30 -14.21
N LYS A 21 -22.47 0.83 -15.27
CA LYS A 21 -22.48 -0.59 -15.63
C LYS A 21 -21.91 -1.45 -14.51
N ALA A 22 -20.86 -1.00 -13.82
CA ALA A 22 -20.28 -1.71 -12.69
C ALA A 22 -21.27 -1.82 -11.51
N VAL A 23 -22.01 -0.76 -11.21
CA VAL A 23 -23.06 -0.78 -10.17
C VAL A 23 -24.23 -1.67 -10.59
N GLN A 24 -24.72 -1.55 -11.82
CA GLN A 24 -25.82 -2.37 -12.35
C GLN A 24 -25.49 -3.87 -12.36
N SER A 25 -24.23 -4.21 -12.65
CA SER A 25 -23.74 -5.60 -12.61
C SER A 25 -23.46 -6.12 -11.18
N GLY A 26 -23.75 -5.34 -10.14
CA GLY A 26 -23.55 -5.73 -8.74
C GLY A 26 -22.09 -5.73 -8.28
N LYS A 27 -21.14 -5.33 -9.13
CA LYS A 27 -19.70 -5.24 -8.79
C LYS A 27 -19.38 -4.10 -7.83
N ALA A 28 -20.31 -3.16 -7.67
CA ALA A 28 -20.20 -2.01 -6.79
C ALA A 28 -21.54 -1.70 -6.13
N LYS A 29 -21.52 -1.28 -4.86
CA LYS A 29 -22.75 -0.99 -4.09
C LYS A 29 -23.42 0.30 -4.54
N SER A 30 -22.63 1.29 -4.94
CA SER A 30 -23.10 2.58 -5.46
C SER A 30 -21.96 3.28 -6.20
N ARG A 31 -22.28 4.33 -6.97
CA ARG A 31 -21.26 5.20 -7.58
C ARG A 31 -20.33 5.80 -6.53
N ASN A 32 -20.88 6.27 -5.42
CA ASN A 32 -20.10 6.88 -4.33
C ASN A 32 -19.13 5.87 -3.70
N ASP A 33 -19.58 4.65 -3.45
CA ASP A 33 -18.72 3.58 -2.94
C ASP A 33 -17.60 3.25 -3.93
N PHE A 34 -17.92 3.15 -5.22
CA PHE A 34 -16.94 2.89 -6.27
C PHE A 34 -15.87 3.97 -6.36
N VAL A 35 -16.30 5.25 -6.41
CA VAL A 35 -15.40 6.40 -6.44
C VAL A 35 -14.54 6.47 -5.18
N ALA A 36 -15.14 6.28 -3.99
CA ALA A 36 -14.39 6.28 -2.74
C ALA A 36 -13.33 5.17 -2.69
N ARG A 37 -13.64 3.96 -3.18
CA ARG A 37 -12.68 2.85 -3.28
C ARG A 37 -11.56 3.16 -4.27
N ALA A 38 -11.88 3.74 -5.42
CA ALA A 38 -10.88 4.14 -6.41
C ALA A 38 -9.92 5.19 -5.85
N LEU A 39 -10.46 6.24 -5.20
CA LEU A 39 -9.66 7.29 -4.57
C LEU A 39 -8.77 6.75 -3.44
N ARG A 40 -9.29 5.87 -2.58
CA ARG A 40 -8.47 5.24 -1.52
C ARG A 40 -7.32 4.44 -2.10
N ARG A 41 -7.55 3.68 -3.18
CA ARG A 41 -6.50 2.92 -3.85
C ARG A 41 -5.43 3.84 -4.43
N GLU A 42 -5.85 4.90 -5.10
CA GLU A 42 -4.92 5.87 -5.71
C GLU A 42 -4.06 6.57 -4.65
N LEU A 43 -4.68 7.05 -3.58
CA LEU A 43 -3.96 7.70 -2.48
C LEU A 43 -2.99 6.73 -1.78
N ALA A 44 -3.35 5.46 -1.63
CA ALA A 44 -2.45 4.45 -1.08
C ALA A 44 -1.24 4.20 -2.00
N ALA A 45 -1.46 4.16 -3.32
CA ALA A 45 -0.38 4.00 -4.30
C ALA A 45 0.58 5.20 -4.28
N LEU A 46 0.04 6.43 -4.24
CA LEU A 46 0.85 7.64 -4.12
C LEU A 46 1.67 7.64 -2.82
N LYS A 47 1.04 7.33 -1.68
CA LYS A 47 1.75 7.23 -0.40
C LYS A 47 2.85 6.18 -0.44
N ARG A 48 2.62 5.04 -1.12
CA ARG A 48 3.64 4.01 -1.27
C ARG A 48 4.81 4.51 -2.13
N ALA A 49 4.52 5.19 -3.23
CA ALA A 49 5.55 5.78 -4.09
C ALA A 49 6.37 6.85 -3.35
N GLU A 50 5.75 7.67 -2.50
CA GLU A 50 6.47 8.63 -1.65
C GLU A 50 7.42 7.94 -0.66
N ILE A 51 6.95 6.88 -0.02
CA ILE A 51 7.77 6.05 0.88
C ILE A 51 8.95 5.45 0.10
N ASP A 52 8.67 4.80 -1.02
CA ASP A 52 9.69 4.15 -1.84
C ASP A 52 10.72 5.19 -2.36
N ALA A 53 10.28 6.40 -2.73
CA ALA A 53 11.18 7.48 -3.13
C ALA A 53 12.05 8.01 -1.98
N ALA A 54 11.52 8.09 -0.76
CA ALA A 54 12.29 8.46 0.42
C ALA A 54 13.38 7.42 0.73
N PHE A 55 13.04 6.13 0.63
CA PHE A 55 13.99 5.03 0.84
C PHE A 55 14.96 4.81 -0.32
N ALA A 56 14.62 5.24 -1.54
CA ALA A 56 15.50 5.11 -2.70
C ALA A 56 16.86 5.82 -2.50
N GLN A 57 16.91 6.87 -1.68
CA GLN A 57 18.16 7.55 -1.36
C GLN A 57 19.10 6.66 -0.51
N MET A 58 18.53 5.83 0.38
CA MET A 58 19.30 4.90 1.23
C MET A 58 19.87 3.73 0.41
N ALA A 59 19.30 3.41 -0.75
CA ALA A 59 19.77 2.30 -1.59
C ALA A 59 21.22 2.50 -2.09
N ASN A 60 21.69 3.75 -2.18
CA ASN A 60 23.07 4.07 -2.58
C ASN A 60 23.94 4.57 -1.42
N ASP A 61 23.43 4.50 -0.18
CA ASP A 61 24.16 4.93 1.00
C ASP A 61 25.09 3.80 1.47
N ALA A 62 26.37 3.90 1.09
CA ALA A 62 27.37 2.88 1.37
C ALA A 62 27.69 2.73 2.87
N GLU A 63 27.57 3.81 3.64
CA GLU A 63 27.80 3.80 5.09
C GLU A 63 26.66 3.06 5.79
N TYR A 64 25.42 3.40 5.44
CA TYR A 64 24.23 2.69 5.90
C TYR A 64 24.31 1.18 5.59
N HIS A 65 24.70 0.79 4.37
CA HIS A 65 24.81 -0.62 4.00
C HIS A 65 25.90 -1.36 4.77
N ALA A 66 27.03 -0.70 5.04
CA ALA A 66 28.12 -1.29 5.81
C ALA A 66 27.71 -1.55 7.27
N GLU A 67 27.03 -0.59 7.89
CA GLU A 67 26.51 -0.72 9.25
C GLU A 67 25.40 -1.78 9.32
N ALA A 68 24.43 -1.75 8.40
CA ALA A 68 23.35 -2.74 8.34
C ALA A 68 23.90 -4.16 8.15
N LYS A 69 24.95 -4.33 7.33
CA LYS A 69 25.62 -5.61 7.14
C LYS A 69 26.30 -6.08 8.43
N MET A 70 27.01 -5.19 9.14
CA MET A 70 27.67 -5.52 10.39
C MET A 70 26.67 -6.01 11.45
N ILE A 71 25.55 -5.31 11.58
CA ILE A 71 24.45 -5.71 12.47
C ILE A 71 23.91 -7.09 12.05
N ALA A 72 23.60 -7.30 10.77
CA ALA A 72 23.09 -8.58 10.30
C ALA A 72 24.07 -9.75 10.58
N GLU A 73 25.38 -9.52 10.46
CA GLU A 73 26.40 -10.51 10.79
C GLU A 73 26.45 -10.81 12.30
N GLU A 74 26.32 -9.79 13.15
CA GLU A 74 26.29 -9.95 14.62
C GLU A 74 25.09 -10.77 15.09
N PHE A 75 23.92 -10.61 14.47
CA PHE A 75 22.68 -11.27 14.87
C PHE A 75 22.40 -12.60 14.15
N ALA A 76 23.21 -13.00 13.16
CA ALA A 76 22.95 -14.16 12.31
C ALA A 76 22.69 -15.48 13.08
N SER A 77 23.42 -15.72 14.17
CA SER A 77 23.22 -16.93 15.00
C SER A 77 21.88 -16.90 15.74
N SER A 78 21.56 -15.76 16.34
CA SER A 78 20.32 -15.58 17.11
C SER A 78 19.09 -15.61 16.21
N ASP A 79 19.17 -15.05 15.00
CA ASP A 79 18.09 -15.11 14.01
C ASP A 79 17.81 -16.56 13.58
N TRP A 80 18.86 -17.37 13.41
CA TRP A 80 18.72 -18.79 13.08
C TRP A 80 18.07 -19.60 14.20
N GLU A 81 18.51 -19.37 15.45
CA GLU A 81 17.92 -20.01 16.63
C GLU A 81 16.44 -19.61 16.81
N ALA A 82 16.12 -18.33 16.63
CA ALA A 82 14.75 -17.82 16.70
C ALA A 82 13.85 -18.45 15.61
N TRP A 83 14.36 -18.61 14.38
CA TRP A 83 13.63 -19.25 13.30
C TRP A 83 13.31 -20.73 13.61
N GLN A 84 14.28 -21.49 14.12
CA GLN A 84 14.09 -22.90 14.52
C GLN A 84 13.04 -23.03 15.64
N LEU A 85 13.07 -22.13 16.62
CA LEU A 85 12.09 -22.10 17.71
C LEU A 85 10.68 -21.81 17.23
N ALA A 86 10.51 -20.95 16.21
CA ALA A 86 9.22 -20.64 15.61
C ALA A 86 8.65 -21.82 14.83
N GLU A 87 9.47 -22.53 14.04
CA GLU A 87 9.08 -23.74 13.31
C GLU A 87 8.66 -24.89 14.25
N ALA A 88 9.33 -25.03 15.39
CA ALA A 88 8.99 -26.07 16.37
C ALA A 88 7.64 -25.85 17.10
N GLN A 89 7.01 -24.69 16.94
CA GLN A 89 5.75 -24.32 17.58
C GLN A 89 4.55 -24.35 16.61
N LEU A 90 4.78 -24.69 15.34
CA LEU A 90 3.77 -24.91 14.29
C LEU A 90 3.37 -26.38 14.19
#